data_AF-A0A5C6FCG9-F1
#
_entry.id   AF-A0A5C6FCG9-F1
#
_cell.length_a   1.000
_cell.length_b   1.000
_cell.length_c   1.000
_cell.angle_alpha   90.00
_cell.angle_beta   90.00
_cell.angle_gamma   90.00
#
_symmetry.space_group_name_H-M   'P 1'
#
loop_
_entity.id
_entity.type
_entity.pdbx_description
1 polymer ?
#
loop_
_entity_poly.entity_id
_entity_poly.type
_entity_poly.pdbx_seq_one_letter_code
_entity_poly.pdbx_strand_id
1 'polypeptide(L)'
;MSVKEKSGVPADVSLSSADGRLNVVFQWRADRFVQSVFVDGIHAGDSVDGDGETDWPPSPPIQQLSLEEIGGSAVILGVGAAGQGHWSISVEKAGDSSLKFDLACQCRGQAGSLGSTYQTSNSFGLSVSNGDFEAIEPGIVRAAADSNAPDPKNSGPNASTVRWTYQLDAT
;
A
#
# COMPACT_ATOMS: atom_id res chain seq x y z
N MET A 1 11.57 -17.87 -37.04
CA MET A 1 11.76 -16.85 -36.00
C MET A 1 10.45 -16.70 -35.26
N SER A 2 10.34 -17.28 -34.05
CA SER A 2 9.15 -17.07 -33.23
C SER A 2 9.35 -15.80 -32.42
N VAL A 3 8.52 -14.79 -32.70
CA VAL A 3 8.38 -13.62 -31.83
C VAL A 3 7.71 -14.12 -30.56
N LYS A 4 8.43 -14.13 -29.43
CA LYS A 4 7.81 -14.26 -28.12
C LYS A 4 7.07 -12.95 -27.86
N GLU A 5 5.74 -12.97 -27.88
CA GLU A 5 4.95 -11.91 -27.24
C GLU A 5 5.41 -11.84 -25.78
N LYS A 6 6.05 -10.73 -25.39
CA LYS A 6 6.14 -10.38 -23.98
C LYS A 6 4.70 -10.08 -23.54
N SER A 7 4.18 -10.89 -22.63
CA SER A 7 2.98 -10.53 -21.88
C SER A 7 3.10 -9.07 -21.43
N GLY A 8 2.13 -8.23 -21.78
CA GLY A 8 2.11 -6.80 -21.41
C GLY A 8 1.84 -6.55 -19.93
N VAL A 9 1.88 -7.59 -19.10
CA VAL A 9 1.62 -7.55 -17.66
C VAL A 9 2.93 -7.29 -16.91
N PRO A 10 3.00 -6.28 -16.02
CA PRO A 10 4.13 -6.06 -15.14
C PRO A 10 4.51 -7.30 -14.32
N ALA A 11 5.79 -7.46 -14.02
CA ALA A 11 6.26 -8.53 -13.14
C ALA A 11 5.85 -8.26 -11.69
N ASP A 12 5.65 -9.34 -10.92
CA ASP A 12 5.42 -9.25 -9.48
C ASP A 12 6.64 -8.61 -8.79
N VAL A 13 6.39 -7.83 -7.75
CA VAL A 13 7.42 -7.22 -6.89
C VAL A 13 7.20 -7.72 -5.47
N SER A 14 8.26 -8.09 -4.75
CA SER A 14 8.11 -8.59 -3.39
C SER A 14 9.22 -8.09 -2.47
N LEU A 15 8.89 -7.94 -1.19
CA LEU A 15 9.85 -7.64 -0.13
C LEU A 15 9.55 -8.51 1.09
N SER A 16 10.61 -9.13 1.63
CA SER A 16 10.54 -9.90 2.87
C SER A 16 11.17 -9.15 4.03
N SER A 17 10.73 -9.42 5.25
CA SER A 17 11.36 -8.97 6.50
C SER A 17 12.79 -9.49 6.63
N ALA A 18 13.55 -9.00 7.60
CA ALA A 18 14.96 -9.38 7.75
C ALA A 18 15.15 -10.87 8.06
N ASP A 19 14.23 -11.46 8.83
CA ASP A 19 14.19 -12.89 9.15
C ASP A 19 13.52 -13.76 8.09
N GLY A 20 12.92 -13.13 7.05
CA GLY A 20 12.19 -13.81 5.99
C GLY A 20 10.83 -14.39 6.37
N ARG A 21 10.34 -14.19 7.61
CA ARG A 21 9.05 -14.71 8.05
C ARG A 21 7.89 -13.97 7.38
N LEU A 22 7.94 -12.64 7.38
CA LEU A 22 6.94 -11.81 6.72
C LEU A 22 7.36 -11.51 5.29
N ASN A 23 6.46 -11.70 4.34
CA ASN A 23 6.68 -11.36 2.94
C ASN A 23 5.43 -10.70 2.35
N VAL A 24 5.62 -9.60 1.64
CA VAL A 24 4.55 -8.95 0.87
C VAL A 24 4.86 -9.04 -0.61
N VAL A 25 3.89 -9.53 -1.38
CA VAL A 25 3.95 -9.66 -2.83
C VAL A 25 2.94 -8.71 -3.46
N PHE A 26 3.41 -7.91 -4.40
CA PHE A 26 2.62 -7.02 -5.23
C PHE A 26 2.39 -7.70 -6.58
N GLN A 27 1.14 -8.01 -6.89
CA GLN A 27 0.75 -8.71 -8.11
C GLN A 27 -0.10 -7.81 -8.99
N TRP A 28 0.21 -7.73 -10.27
CA TRP A 28 -0.61 -6.96 -11.20
C TRP A 28 -1.99 -7.61 -11.37
N ARG A 29 -3.06 -6.87 -11.07
CA ARG A 29 -4.45 -7.26 -11.32
C ARG A 29 -5.21 -6.11 -11.94
N ALA A 30 -5.72 -6.36 -13.15
CA ALA A 30 -6.40 -5.38 -14.00
C ALA A 30 -5.54 -4.14 -14.28
N ASP A 31 -5.63 -3.11 -13.44
CA ASP A 31 -5.06 -1.77 -13.63
C ASP A 31 -4.08 -1.35 -12.52
N ARG A 32 -3.84 -2.19 -11.51
CA ARG A 32 -3.01 -1.88 -10.34
C ARG A 32 -2.33 -3.12 -9.78
N PHE A 33 -1.36 -2.90 -8.91
CA PHE A 33 -0.79 -3.91 -8.05
C PHE A 33 -1.65 -4.08 -6.80
N VAL A 34 -2.08 -5.31 -6.53
CA VAL A 34 -2.68 -5.72 -5.25
C VAL A 34 -1.63 -6.40 -4.37
N GLN A 35 -1.79 -6.28 -3.07
CA GLN A 35 -0.86 -6.76 -2.07
C GLN A 35 -1.36 -8.08 -1.48
N SER A 36 -0.51 -9.09 -1.46
CA SER A 36 -0.74 -10.34 -0.74
C SER A 36 0.33 -10.50 0.33
N VAL A 37 -0.11 -10.74 1.57
CA VAL A 37 0.73 -10.91 2.75
C VAL A 37 0.92 -12.39 3.02
N PHE A 38 2.16 -12.80 3.26
CA PHE A 38 2.54 -14.15 3.61
C PHE A 38 3.33 -14.15 4.91
N VAL A 39 3.05 -15.12 5.78
CA VAL A 39 3.78 -15.36 7.03
C VAL A 39 4.25 -16.80 7.05
N ASP A 40 5.55 -17.00 7.21
CA ASP A 40 6.21 -18.31 7.16
C ASP A 40 5.87 -19.08 5.86
N GLY A 41 5.71 -18.34 4.75
CA GLY A 41 5.33 -18.87 3.43
C GLY A 41 3.85 -19.20 3.25
N ILE A 42 3.01 -18.98 4.28
CA ILE A 42 1.56 -19.23 4.25
C ILE A 42 0.83 -17.92 3.95
N HIS A 43 -0.12 -17.94 3.02
CA HIS A 43 -0.97 -16.78 2.72
C HIS A 43 -1.75 -16.37 3.97
N ALA A 44 -1.59 -15.10 4.35
CA ALA A 44 -2.10 -14.55 5.59
C ALA A 44 -3.14 -13.45 5.37
N GLY A 45 -3.20 -12.84 4.19
CA GLY A 45 -4.17 -11.80 3.88
C GLY A 45 -3.90 -11.10 2.55
N ASP A 46 -4.85 -10.29 2.12
CA ASP A 46 -4.77 -9.48 0.90
C ASP A 46 -5.22 -8.05 1.19
N SER A 47 -4.70 -7.09 0.41
CA SER A 47 -5.28 -5.75 0.38
C SER A 47 -6.69 -5.76 -0.24
N VAL A 48 -7.49 -4.77 0.17
CA VAL A 48 -8.79 -4.46 -0.44
C VAL A 48 -8.61 -3.21 -1.29
N ASP A 49 -8.62 -3.34 -2.61
CA ASP A 49 -8.13 -2.30 -3.54
C ASP A 49 -9.22 -1.57 -4.35
N GLY A 50 -10.48 -1.99 -4.24
CA GLY A 50 -11.60 -1.43 -5.01
C GLY A 50 -11.57 -1.83 -6.50
N ASP A 51 -12.30 -1.09 -7.33
CA ASP A 51 -12.32 -1.27 -8.78
C ASP A 51 -11.63 -0.10 -9.52
N GLY A 52 -11.48 -0.24 -10.83
CA GLY A 52 -10.90 0.78 -11.73
C GLY A 52 -11.65 2.11 -11.76
N GLU A 53 -12.87 2.15 -11.21
CA GLU A 53 -13.80 3.27 -11.33
C GLU A 53 -13.95 4.05 -10.01
N THR A 54 -13.41 3.53 -8.91
CA THR A 54 -13.50 4.14 -7.59
C THR A 54 -12.44 5.25 -7.44
N ASP A 55 -12.87 6.51 -7.33
CA ASP A 55 -11.98 7.68 -7.15
C ASP A 55 -11.09 7.59 -5.90
N TRP A 56 -11.64 7.05 -4.81
CA TRP A 56 -10.97 6.93 -3.50
C TRP A 56 -11.05 5.48 -3.02
N PRO A 57 -10.24 4.59 -3.61
CA PRO A 57 -10.31 3.16 -3.31
C PRO A 57 -9.89 2.87 -1.86
N PRO A 58 -10.32 1.73 -1.28
CA PRO A 58 -9.98 1.38 0.10
C PRO A 58 -8.47 1.22 0.36
N SER A 59 -7.69 0.89 -0.68
CA SER A 59 -6.23 0.86 -0.70
C SER A 59 -5.68 1.57 -1.94
N PRO A 60 -4.44 2.10 -1.90
CA PRO A 60 -3.91 2.90 -3.00
C PRO A 60 -3.76 2.13 -4.31
N PRO A 61 -4.20 2.71 -5.44
CA PRO A 61 -4.18 2.04 -6.74
C PRO A 61 -2.78 2.15 -7.35
N ILE A 62 -1.79 1.47 -6.80
CA ILE A 62 -0.40 1.56 -7.26
C ILE A 62 -0.26 0.90 -8.62
N GLN A 63 0.21 1.64 -9.63
CA GLN A 63 0.26 1.18 -11.03
C GLN A 63 1.70 0.99 -11.54
N GLN A 64 2.67 1.52 -10.81
CA GLN A 64 4.08 1.37 -11.10
C GLN A 64 4.82 1.08 -9.82
N LEU A 65 5.71 0.09 -9.88
CA LEU A 65 6.57 -0.32 -8.78
C LEU A 65 8.01 -0.50 -9.28
N SER A 66 8.96 -0.19 -8.42
CA SER A 66 10.34 -0.63 -8.55
C SER A 66 10.88 -1.10 -7.20
N LEU A 67 11.79 -2.07 -7.24
CA LEU A 67 12.57 -2.50 -6.08
C LEU A 67 13.96 -1.91 -6.23
N GLU A 68 14.31 -0.98 -5.34
CA GLU A 68 15.56 -0.24 -5.37
C GLU A 68 16.44 -0.60 -4.17
N GLU A 69 17.73 -0.33 -4.27
CA GLU A 69 18.65 -0.36 -3.14
C GLU A 69 18.95 1.08 -2.69
N ILE A 70 18.54 1.44 -1.47
CA ILE A 70 18.73 2.77 -0.89
C ILE A 70 19.44 2.61 0.45
N GLY A 71 20.63 3.20 0.59
CA GLY A 71 21.42 3.10 1.82
C GLY A 71 21.79 1.65 2.20
N GLY A 72 21.95 0.76 1.21
CA GLY A 72 22.24 -0.67 1.42
C GLY A 72 21.03 -1.51 1.85
N SER A 73 19.82 -0.95 1.78
CA SER A 73 18.57 -1.66 2.07
C SER A 73 17.67 -1.71 0.85
N ALA A 74 17.02 -2.85 0.64
CA ALA A 74 16.01 -3.01 -0.40
C ALA A 74 14.73 -2.24 0.00
N VAL A 75 14.25 -1.38 -0.89
CA VAL A 75 13.07 -0.53 -0.71
C VAL A 75 12.20 -0.64 -1.95
N ILE A 76 10.92 -0.94 -1.76
CA ILE A 76 9.93 -0.82 -2.84
C ILE A 76 9.52 0.63 -2.93
N LEU A 77 9.53 1.21 -4.13
CA LEU A 77 8.96 2.50 -4.44
C LEU A 77 7.82 2.33 -5.44
N GLY A 78 6.76 3.13 -5.29
CA GLY A 78 5.63 3.03 -6.19
C GLY A 78 4.85 4.32 -6.35
N VAL A 79 4.12 4.40 -7.45
CA VAL A 79 3.18 5.48 -7.75
C VAL A 79 1.91 4.94 -8.39
N GLY A 80 0.81 5.68 -8.20
CA GLY A 80 -0.50 5.32 -8.72
C GLY A 80 -1.45 6.50 -8.79
N ALA A 81 -2.58 6.33 -9.47
CA ALA A 81 -3.60 7.36 -9.60
C ALA A 81 -5.00 6.76 -9.75
N ALA A 82 -5.99 7.49 -9.25
CA ALA A 82 -7.43 7.27 -9.39
C ALA A 82 -8.14 8.60 -9.09
N GLY A 83 -9.19 8.91 -9.85
CA GLY A 83 -9.93 10.16 -9.70
C GLY A 83 -9.03 11.41 -9.66
N GLN A 84 -9.03 12.08 -8.51
CA GLN A 84 -8.27 13.31 -8.25
C GLN A 84 -7.06 13.12 -7.34
N GLY A 85 -6.67 11.87 -7.08
CA GLY A 85 -5.52 11.52 -6.23
C GLY A 85 -4.31 11.04 -7.04
N HIS A 86 -3.12 11.42 -6.59
CA HIS A 86 -1.87 10.78 -6.97
C HIS A 86 -1.22 10.18 -5.73
N TRP A 87 -0.99 8.88 -5.76
CA TRP A 87 -0.40 8.15 -4.65
C TRP A 87 1.08 7.89 -4.90
N SER A 88 1.86 7.94 -3.82
CA SER A 88 3.17 7.33 -3.76
C SER A 88 3.26 6.42 -2.55
N ILE A 89 4.05 5.35 -2.67
CA ILE A 89 4.33 4.39 -1.62
C ILE A 89 5.84 4.16 -1.53
N SER A 90 6.33 3.98 -0.31
CA SER A 90 7.58 3.27 -0.05
C SER A 90 7.36 2.14 0.95
N VAL A 91 8.00 1.00 0.71
CA VAL A 91 8.01 -0.15 1.64
C VAL A 91 9.43 -0.54 1.97
N GLU A 92 9.74 -0.62 3.25
CA GLU A 92 11.08 -0.91 3.76
C GLU A 92 11.02 -1.87 4.95
N LYS A 93 12.14 -2.53 5.25
CA LYS A 93 12.28 -3.33 6.48
C LYS A 93 12.35 -2.41 7.69
N ALA A 94 11.67 -2.75 8.78
CA ALA A 94 11.64 -1.90 9.98
C ALA A 94 11.82 -2.65 11.32
N GLY A 95 12.05 -3.96 11.25
CA GLY A 95 12.33 -4.86 12.36
C GLY A 95 12.69 -6.24 11.82
N ASP A 96 12.92 -7.22 12.70
CA ASP A 96 13.29 -8.57 12.27
C ASP A 96 12.18 -9.22 11.43
N SER A 97 10.94 -9.15 11.90
CA SER A 97 9.74 -9.74 11.27
C SER A 97 8.74 -8.69 10.77
N SER A 98 9.23 -7.49 10.42
CA SER A 98 8.37 -6.32 10.18
C SER A 98 8.70 -5.59 8.88
N LEU A 99 7.65 -5.14 8.19
CA LEU A 99 7.74 -4.25 7.02
C LEU A 99 6.97 -2.96 7.30
N LYS A 100 7.62 -1.82 7.05
CA LYS A 100 7.03 -0.49 7.18
C LYS A 100 6.58 0.02 5.82
N PHE A 101 5.39 0.60 5.82
CA PHE A 101 4.71 1.19 4.69
C PHE A 101 4.54 2.67 4.95
N ASP A 102 4.94 3.49 4.00
CA ASP A 102 4.80 4.94 4.06
C ASP A 102 4.14 5.41 2.77
N LEU A 103 2.95 6.00 2.90
CA LEU A 103 2.13 6.37 1.77
C LEU A 103 1.75 7.84 1.85
N ALA A 104 1.70 8.45 0.69
CA ALA A 104 1.19 9.79 0.51
C ALA A 104 0.20 9.81 -0.65
N CYS A 105 -0.85 10.63 -0.51
CA CYS A 105 -1.78 10.96 -1.58
C CYS A 105 -1.81 12.47 -1.76
N GLN A 106 -1.40 12.94 -2.93
CA GLN A 106 -1.62 14.31 -3.35
C GLN A 106 -3.05 14.42 -3.91
N CYS A 107 -3.90 15.17 -3.22
CA CYS A 107 -5.32 15.30 -3.56
C CYS A 107 -5.61 16.65 -4.20
N ARG A 108 -6.38 16.66 -5.29
CA ARG A 108 -6.99 17.87 -5.84
C ARG A 108 -8.45 17.94 -5.38
N GLY A 109 -8.73 18.81 -4.39
CA GLY A 109 -10.06 18.95 -3.81
C GLY A 109 -10.27 18.07 -2.57
N GLN A 110 -11.52 17.85 -2.18
CA GLN A 110 -11.86 17.09 -0.98
C GLN A 110 -11.60 15.59 -1.21
N ALA A 111 -10.64 15.03 -0.47
CA ALA A 111 -10.38 13.61 -0.47
C ALA A 111 -11.58 12.84 0.16
N GLY A 112 -11.86 11.66 -0.38
CA GLY A 112 -12.66 10.66 0.30
C GLY A 112 -11.88 10.03 1.46
N SER A 113 -12.32 8.86 1.92
CA SER A 113 -11.62 8.12 2.96
C SER A 113 -10.36 7.45 2.39
N LEU A 114 -9.19 7.92 2.81
CA LEU A 114 -7.88 7.42 2.37
C LEU A 114 -7.31 6.43 3.39
N GLY A 115 -6.65 5.38 2.90
CA GLY A 115 -5.96 4.43 3.76
C GLY A 115 -5.44 3.23 2.99
N SER A 116 -4.93 2.24 3.73
CA SER A 116 -4.59 0.90 3.23
C SER A 116 -5.39 -0.12 4.02
N THR A 117 -6.26 -0.86 3.32
CA THR A 117 -7.22 -1.79 3.91
C THR A 117 -6.80 -3.21 3.60
N TYR A 118 -6.85 -4.09 4.60
CA TYR A 118 -6.48 -5.49 4.46
C TYR A 118 -7.59 -6.39 4.97
N GLN A 119 -7.85 -7.45 4.23
CA GLN A 119 -8.40 -8.66 4.80
C GLN A 119 -7.27 -9.42 5.48
N THR A 120 -7.40 -9.65 6.79
CA THR A 120 -6.34 -10.20 7.64
C THR A 120 -6.74 -11.54 8.26
N SER A 121 -5.75 -12.40 8.43
CA SER A 121 -5.79 -13.53 9.36
C SER A 121 -5.11 -13.16 10.67
N ASN A 122 -5.27 -13.96 11.73
CA ASN A 122 -4.58 -13.71 13.00
C ASN A 122 -3.04 -13.92 12.94
N SER A 123 -2.47 -14.15 11.76
CA SER A 123 -1.05 -14.45 11.52
C SER A 123 -0.17 -13.22 11.30
N PHE A 124 -0.76 -12.03 11.13
CA PHE A 124 -0.01 -10.78 11.14
C PHE A 124 -0.79 -9.66 11.85
N GLY A 125 -0.05 -8.73 12.44
CA GLY A 125 -0.57 -7.50 13.01
C GLY A 125 -0.39 -6.32 12.07
N LEU A 126 -1.25 -5.30 12.22
CA LEU A 126 -1.10 -3.99 11.60
C LEU A 126 -1.03 -2.95 12.71
N SER A 127 0.01 -2.12 12.70
CA SER A 127 0.20 -1.02 13.64
C SER A 127 0.39 0.31 12.89
N VAL A 128 -0.25 1.38 13.36
CA VAL A 128 -0.20 2.69 12.69
C VAL A 128 0.69 3.64 13.48
N SER A 129 1.65 4.26 12.79
CA SER A 129 2.59 5.24 13.36
C SER A 129 2.26 6.67 12.98
N ASN A 130 1.55 6.88 11.86
CA ASN A 130 0.98 8.14 11.44
C ASN A 130 -0.35 7.88 10.72
N GLY A 131 -1.44 8.49 11.20
CA GLY A 131 -2.81 8.17 10.81
C GLY A 131 -3.57 7.41 11.90
N ASP A 132 -4.69 6.80 11.52
CA ASP A 132 -5.61 6.10 12.42
C ASP A 132 -5.66 4.60 12.11
N PHE A 133 -5.79 3.78 13.15
CA PHE A 133 -6.12 2.36 13.00
C PHE A 133 -7.63 2.19 13.08
N GLU A 134 -8.23 1.51 12.09
CA GLU A 134 -9.66 1.23 12.05
C GLU A 134 -9.90 -0.28 11.89
N ALA A 135 -10.69 -0.85 12.81
CA ALA A 135 -11.30 -2.16 12.60
C ALA A 135 -12.64 -1.96 11.89
N ILE A 136 -12.73 -2.34 10.61
CA ILE A 136 -13.92 -2.09 9.79
C ILE A 136 -14.98 -3.15 10.07
N GLU A 137 -14.57 -4.42 10.03
CA GLU A 137 -15.39 -5.58 10.37
C GLU A 137 -14.47 -6.75 10.78
N PRO A 138 -14.99 -7.88 11.30
CA PRO A 138 -14.15 -9.00 11.69
C PRO A 138 -13.27 -9.49 10.54
N GLY A 139 -11.94 -9.42 10.73
CA GLY A 139 -10.98 -9.80 9.71
C GLY A 139 -10.71 -8.74 8.64
N ILE A 140 -11.26 -7.52 8.76
CA ILE A 140 -10.91 -6.39 7.90
C ILE A 140 -10.43 -5.20 8.74
N VAL A 141 -9.20 -4.78 8.48
CA VAL A 141 -8.54 -3.68 9.19
C VAL A 141 -8.03 -2.65 8.21
N ARG A 142 -7.85 -1.41 8.68
CA ARG A 142 -7.35 -0.31 7.86
C ARG A 142 -6.36 0.56 8.62
N ALA A 143 -5.26 0.89 7.94
CA ALA A 143 -4.42 2.04 8.26
C ALA A 143 -4.99 3.25 7.52
N ALA A 144 -5.81 4.06 8.17
CA ALA A 144 -6.42 5.25 7.59
C ALA A 144 -5.47 6.45 7.70
N ALA A 145 -5.56 7.36 6.73
CA ALA A 145 -4.97 8.67 6.90
C ALA A 145 -5.68 9.45 8.01
N ASP A 146 -4.91 10.25 8.77
CA ASP A 146 -5.46 11.04 9.88
C ASP A 146 -6.64 11.88 9.40
N SER A 147 -7.80 11.64 10.01
CA SER A 147 -9.05 12.36 9.75
C SER A 147 -8.95 13.86 10.04
N ASN A 148 -7.95 14.30 10.81
CA ASN A 148 -7.63 15.70 11.13
C ASN A 148 -6.57 16.30 10.20
N ALA A 149 -6.11 15.58 9.17
CA ALA A 149 -5.25 16.17 8.16
C ALA A 149 -5.90 17.44 7.60
N PRO A 150 -5.14 18.55 7.45
CA PRO A 150 -5.71 19.84 7.12
C PRO A 150 -6.61 19.74 5.90
N ASP A 151 -7.86 20.21 6.05
CA ASP A 151 -8.86 20.22 4.98
C ASP A 151 -8.22 20.86 3.73
N PRO A 152 -8.19 20.14 2.59
CA PRO A 152 -7.71 20.68 1.32
C PRO A 152 -8.33 22.04 0.98
N LYS A 153 -9.55 22.33 1.47
CA LYS A 153 -10.26 23.60 1.26
C LYS A 153 -9.55 24.82 1.85
N ASN A 154 -8.73 24.65 2.89
CA ASN A 154 -7.96 25.74 3.50
C ASN A 154 -6.53 25.88 2.94
N SER A 155 -6.16 25.05 1.97
CA SER A 155 -4.80 24.94 1.43
C SER A 155 -4.61 25.73 0.13
N GLY A 156 -5.36 26.81 -0.09
CA GLY A 156 -5.25 27.62 -1.32
C GLY A 156 -5.46 26.79 -2.61
N PRO A 157 -5.05 27.29 -3.80
CA PRO A 157 -5.22 26.59 -5.08
C PRO A 157 -4.30 25.37 -5.26
N ASN A 158 -3.55 24.96 -4.23
CA ASN A 158 -2.53 23.93 -4.31
C ASN A 158 -3.04 22.59 -3.75
N ALA A 159 -2.64 21.50 -4.40
CA ALA A 159 -2.97 20.15 -3.95
C ALA A 159 -2.40 19.90 -2.54
N SER A 160 -3.23 19.40 -1.62
CA SER A 160 -2.81 19.01 -0.28
C SER A 160 -2.29 17.57 -0.32
N THR A 161 -1.15 17.31 0.32
CA THR A 161 -0.62 15.96 0.49
C THR A 161 -1.09 15.41 1.83
N VAL A 162 -1.81 14.30 1.79
CA VAL A 162 -2.20 13.53 2.96
C VAL A 162 -1.27 12.32 3.07
N ARG A 163 -0.74 12.04 4.26
CA ARG A 163 0.26 10.98 4.49
C ARG A 163 -0.14 10.09 5.64
N TRP A 164 0.08 8.79 5.50
CA TRP A 164 -0.06 7.81 6.59
C TRP A 164 1.06 6.79 6.54
N THR A 165 1.38 6.21 7.70
CA THR A 165 2.50 5.29 7.87
C THR A 165 2.11 4.20 8.83
N TYR A 166 2.33 2.95 8.43
CA TYR A 166 1.99 1.77 9.23
C TYR A 166 3.06 0.69 9.08
N GLN A 167 3.00 -0.30 9.94
CA GLN A 167 3.83 -1.50 9.90
C GLN A 167 2.93 -2.73 9.85
N LEU A 168 3.40 -3.73 9.12
CA LEU A 168 2.91 -5.11 9.22
C LEU A 168 3.96 -5.91 9.98
N ASP A 169 3.51 -6.73 10.93
CA ASP A 169 4.35 -7.55 11.80
C ASP A 169 3.85 -9.00 11.74
N ALA A 170 4.73 -9.97 11.51
CA ALA A 170 4.35 -11.37 11.71
C ALA A 170 4.07 -11.64 13.20
N THR A 171 2.98 -12.34 13.52
CA THR A 171 2.62 -12.70 14.90
C THR A 171 3.20 -14.04 15.36
#